data_AF-A0A7L0J1X0-F1
#
_entry.id   AF-A0A7L0J1X0-F1
#
_cell.length_a   1.000
_cell.length_b   1.000
_cell.length_c   1.000
_cell.angle_alpha   90.00
_cell.angle_beta   90.00
_cell.angle_gamma   90.00
#
_symmetry.space_group_name_H-M   'P 1'
#
loop_
_entity.id
_entity.type
_entity.pdbx_description
1 polymer ?
#
loop_
_entity_poly.entity_id
_entity_poly.type
_entity_poly.pdbx_seq_one_letter_code
_entity_poly.pdbx_strand_id
1 'polypeptide(L)'
;SGDAHRECFSPPLFFLAPGFPAEPEESLLQRAVAVLHGSYLDSTSREGFQYSRAILVENEAFLSELRAFARAKEAAGYSREELQETFGFLLFDKEEEAKEVCRTGLHVNSSSISTLGDPAKGVYISKHADCLHPRAWHHGESGYIVICKLIKGKVRVIPEDYSTTYTCPSPGYDCHVAESRDPAAAPPGPCQAFEQSQYYVYEVCGGSPAQRPRQVCPYIIV
;
A
#
# COMPACT_ATOMS: atom_id res chain seq x y z
N SER A 1 -60.95 -17.66 -27.44
CA SER A 1 -59.79 -18.21 -26.72
C SER A 1 -58.62 -18.18 -27.68
N GLY A 2 -57.52 -17.51 -27.32
CA GLY A 2 -56.33 -17.23 -28.16
C GLY A 2 -56.52 -15.97 -29.01
N ASP A 3 -55.98 -14.78 -28.70
CA ASP A 3 -54.63 -14.34 -28.27
C ASP A 3 -53.59 -14.33 -29.40
N ALA A 4 -53.15 -13.12 -29.77
CA ALA A 4 -51.84 -12.75 -30.32
C ALA A 4 -51.86 -11.28 -30.80
N HIS A 5 -51.68 -10.35 -29.87
CA HIS A 5 -51.26 -8.98 -30.18
C HIS A 5 -49.83 -9.01 -30.73
N ARG A 6 -49.62 -8.38 -31.89
CA ARG A 6 -48.34 -8.29 -32.60
C ARG A 6 -47.67 -6.97 -32.21
N GLU A 7 -46.89 -6.99 -31.14
CA GLU A 7 -46.06 -5.85 -30.71
C GLU A 7 -44.63 -6.05 -31.23
N CYS A 8 -44.21 -5.20 -32.16
CA CYS A 8 -42.84 -5.10 -32.63
C CYS A 8 -42.01 -4.34 -31.59
N PHE A 9 -41.28 -5.05 -30.73
CA PHE A 9 -40.25 -4.45 -29.89
C PHE A 9 -38.90 -4.48 -30.61
N SER A 10 -38.45 -3.31 -31.10
CA SER A 10 -37.05 -3.08 -31.43
C SER A 10 -36.23 -2.99 -30.14
N PRO A 11 -35.05 -3.61 -30.03
CA PRO A 11 -34.19 -3.40 -28.87
C PRO A 11 -33.52 -2.03 -28.95
N PRO A 12 -33.24 -1.36 -27.82
CA PRO A 12 -32.51 -0.11 -27.82
C PRO A 12 -31.04 -0.37 -28.17
N LEU A 13 -30.53 0.40 -29.13
CA LEU A 13 -29.11 0.55 -29.42
C LEU A 13 -28.43 1.21 -28.20
N PHE A 14 -27.86 0.40 -27.32
CA PHE A 14 -26.85 0.90 -26.38
C PHE A 14 -25.55 1.14 -27.16
N PHE A 15 -25.26 2.41 -27.39
CA PHE A 15 -23.92 2.86 -27.77
C PHE A 15 -22.95 2.50 -26.63
N LEU A 16 -22.16 1.45 -26.82
CA LEU A 16 -20.97 1.19 -26.02
C LEU A 16 -19.88 2.18 -26.47
N ALA A 17 -19.44 3.05 -25.56
CA ALA A 17 -18.19 3.77 -25.69
C ALA A 17 -17.03 2.76 -25.80
N PRO A 18 -15.94 3.07 -26.53
CA PRO A 18 -14.82 2.14 -26.68
C PRO A 18 -14.12 1.98 -25.32
N GLY A 19 -14.32 0.82 -24.70
CA GLY A 19 -13.60 0.41 -23.50
C GLY A 19 -12.11 0.25 -23.80
N PHE A 20 -11.28 0.81 -22.93
CA PHE A 20 -9.88 0.42 -22.85
C PHE A 20 -9.78 -1.10 -22.69
N PRO A 21 -8.85 -1.79 -23.37
CA PRO A 21 -8.71 -3.23 -23.19
C PRO A 21 -8.38 -3.52 -21.72
N ALA A 22 -9.17 -4.40 -21.10
CA ALA A 22 -8.83 -4.95 -19.80
C ALA A 22 -7.48 -5.67 -19.93
N GLU A 23 -6.52 -5.30 -19.08
CA GLU A 23 -5.19 -5.93 -19.05
C GLU A 23 -5.33 -7.44 -18.77
N PRO A 24 -4.64 -8.32 -19.53
CA PRO A 24 -4.66 -9.76 -19.26
C PRO A 24 -4.17 -10.10 -17.84
N GLU A 25 -4.80 -11.08 -17.18
CA GLU A 25 -4.41 -11.50 -15.82
C GLU A 25 -2.94 -11.95 -15.73
N GLU A 26 -2.42 -12.58 -16.78
CA GLU A 26 -1.01 -13.03 -16.84
C GLU A 26 -0.03 -11.85 -16.92
N SER A 27 -0.35 -10.78 -17.66
CA SER A 27 0.50 -9.58 -17.73
C SER A 27 0.47 -8.82 -16.40
N LEU A 28 -0.68 -8.81 -15.73
CA LEU A 28 -0.85 -8.22 -14.41
C LEU A 28 -0.04 -8.96 -13.34
N LEU A 29 -0.13 -10.29 -13.32
CA LEU A 29 0.62 -11.12 -12.37
C LEU A 29 2.13 -10.94 -12.56
N GLN A 30 2.63 -10.99 -13.80
CA GLN A 30 4.04 -10.75 -14.10
C GLN A 30 4.52 -9.38 -13.60
N ARG A 31 3.71 -8.33 -13.79
CA ARG A 31 4.01 -6.98 -13.28
C ARG A 31 4.03 -6.95 -11.76
N ALA A 32 3.08 -7.59 -11.09
CA ALA A 32 3.01 -7.64 -9.65
C ALA A 32 4.22 -8.38 -9.06
N VAL A 33 4.56 -9.54 -9.62
CA VAL A 33 5.75 -10.33 -9.25
C VAL A 33 7.03 -9.53 -9.45
N ALA A 34 7.16 -8.78 -10.54
CA ALA A 34 8.33 -7.92 -10.76
C ALA A 34 8.46 -6.84 -9.67
N VAL A 35 7.35 -6.24 -9.24
CA VAL A 35 7.33 -5.27 -8.13
C VAL A 35 7.72 -5.92 -6.80
N LEU A 36 7.17 -7.10 -6.49
CA LEU A 36 7.48 -7.84 -5.27
C LEU A 36 8.97 -8.22 -5.23
N HIS A 37 9.48 -8.87 -6.29
CA HIS A 37 10.89 -9.27 -6.39
C HIS A 37 11.89 -8.11 -6.41
N GLY A 38 11.47 -6.94 -6.91
CA GLY A 38 12.27 -5.72 -6.89
C GLY A 38 12.32 -5.03 -5.52
N SER A 39 11.46 -5.45 -4.59
CA SER A 39 11.30 -4.82 -3.27
C SER A 39 11.68 -5.72 -2.11
N TYR A 40 12.26 -6.90 -2.37
CA TYR A 40 12.76 -7.77 -1.30
C TYR A 40 13.94 -7.15 -0.55
N LEU A 41 13.95 -7.36 0.76
CA LEU A 41 15.10 -7.09 1.61
C LEU A 41 16.19 -8.13 1.39
N ASP A 42 15.81 -9.41 1.28
CA ASP A 42 16.72 -10.51 0.99
C ASP A 42 16.45 -11.10 -0.41
N SER A 43 17.46 -11.05 -1.27
CA SER A 43 17.38 -11.60 -2.63
C SER A 43 17.11 -13.12 -2.67
N THR A 44 17.47 -13.85 -1.61
CA THR A 44 17.25 -15.31 -1.51
C THR A 44 15.78 -15.67 -1.27
N SER A 45 14.96 -14.71 -0.81
CA SER A 45 13.52 -14.88 -0.59
C SER A 45 12.77 -15.34 -1.85
N ARG A 46 13.28 -15.06 -3.05
CA ARG A 46 12.65 -15.42 -4.34
C ARG A 46 12.26 -16.89 -4.47
N GLU A 47 12.99 -17.79 -3.85
CA GLU A 47 12.73 -19.23 -3.94
C GLU A 47 11.67 -19.71 -2.92
N GLY A 48 11.30 -18.86 -1.95
CA GLY A 48 10.38 -19.19 -0.87
C GLY A 48 8.92 -18.80 -1.11
N PHE A 49 8.62 -18.03 -2.15
CA PHE A 49 7.27 -17.52 -2.42
C PHE A 49 6.76 -18.00 -3.78
N GLN A 50 5.50 -18.45 -3.83
CA GLN A 50 4.79 -18.73 -5.07
C GLN A 50 3.58 -17.79 -5.18
N TYR A 51 3.50 -17.06 -6.28
CA TYR A 51 2.40 -16.14 -6.58
C TYR A 51 1.49 -16.77 -7.63
N SER A 52 0.20 -16.93 -7.30
CA SER A 52 -0.74 -17.70 -8.12
C SER A 52 -1.71 -16.83 -8.92
N ARG A 53 -2.07 -15.65 -8.41
CA ARG A 53 -3.08 -14.77 -8.99
C ARG A 53 -2.75 -13.30 -8.75
N ALA A 54 -3.28 -12.42 -9.58
CA ALA A 54 -3.27 -10.98 -9.31
C ALA A 54 -4.62 -10.36 -9.67
N ILE A 55 -5.05 -9.38 -8.87
CA ILE A 55 -6.28 -8.62 -9.07
C ILE A 55 -5.93 -7.14 -9.11
N LEU A 56 -6.29 -6.45 -10.19
CA LEU A 56 -6.08 -5.02 -10.33
C LEU A 56 -7.10 -4.27 -9.47
N VAL A 57 -6.64 -3.29 -8.70
CA VAL A 57 -7.51 -2.44 -7.91
C VAL A 57 -7.84 -1.19 -8.73
N GLU A 58 -9.05 -1.17 -9.30
CA GLU A 58 -9.57 -0.01 -10.02
C GLU A 58 -10.18 1.00 -9.04
N ASN A 59 -9.37 1.97 -8.60
CA ASN A 59 -9.83 3.05 -7.73
C ASN A 59 -9.32 4.41 -8.22
N GLU A 60 -10.00 4.95 -9.24
CA GLU A 60 -9.65 6.25 -9.84
C GLU A 60 -9.75 7.41 -8.85
N ALA A 61 -10.57 7.29 -7.80
CA ALA A 61 -10.66 8.30 -6.75
C ALA A 61 -9.34 8.39 -5.96
N PHE A 62 -8.83 7.26 -5.45
CA PHE A 62 -7.56 7.24 -4.72
C PHE A 62 -6.37 7.59 -5.60
N LEU A 63 -6.37 7.14 -6.86
CA LEU A 63 -5.33 7.51 -7.81
C LEU A 63 -5.33 9.02 -8.11
N SER A 64 -6.51 9.62 -8.22
CA SER A 64 -6.66 11.07 -8.40
C SER A 64 -6.22 11.85 -7.17
N GLU A 65 -6.51 11.35 -5.96
CA GLU A 65 -6.03 11.92 -4.70
C GLU A 65 -4.51 11.84 -4.56
N LEU A 66 -3.88 10.70 -4.90
CA LEU A 66 -2.42 10.54 -4.92
C LEU A 66 -1.76 11.55 -5.86
N ARG A 67 -2.31 11.70 -7.07
CA ARG A 67 -1.85 12.70 -8.06
C ARG A 67 -2.06 14.14 -7.55
N ALA A 68 -3.17 14.39 -6.86
CA ALA A 68 -3.44 15.70 -6.26
C ALA A 68 -2.48 16.01 -5.11
N PHE A 69 -2.16 15.02 -4.27
CA PHE A 69 -1.13 15.12 -3.24
C PHE A 69 0.23 15.45 -3.87
N ALA A 70 0.64 14.71 -4.91
CA ALA A 70 1.91 14.95 -5.61
C ALA A 70 2.00 16.39 -6.14
N ARG A 71 0.95 16.89 -6.83
CA ARG A 71 0.89 18.27 -7.35
C ARG A 71 0.92 19.32 -6.23
N ALA A 72 0.23 19.07 -5.12
CA ALA A 72 0.23 20.00 -3.99
C ALA A 72 1.62 20.09 -3.34
N LYS A 73 2.33 18.96 -3.24
CA LYS A 73 3.69 18.91 -2.71
C LYS A 73 4.72 19.51 -3.67
N GLU A 74 4.57 19.27 -4.97
CA GLU A 74 5.37 19.93 -6.01
C GLU A 74 5.24 21.46 -5.92
N ALA A 75 4.01 21.98 -5.83
CA ALA A 75 3.76 23.41 -5.63
C ALA A 75 4.33 23.95 -4.31
N ALA A 76 4.49 23.10 -3.30
CA ALA A 76 5.15 23.43 -2.03
C ALA A 76 6.69 23.30 -2.08
N GLY A 77 7.28 23.04 -3.26
CA GLY A 77 8.73 23.03 -3.47
C GLY A 77 9.42 21.70 -3.14
N TYR A 78 8.68 20.59 -3.17
CA TYR A 78 9.26 19.26 -2.97
C TYR A 78 10.09 18.83 -4.19
N SER A 79 11.17 18.08 -3.95
CA SER A 79 12.04 17.60 -5.03
C SER A 79 11.42 16.44 -5.79
N ARG A 80 11.97 16.12 -6.98
CA ARG A 80 11.53 14.96 -7.76
C ARG A 80 11.73 13.64 -7.00
N GLU A 81 12.79 13.55 -6.20
CA GLU A 81 13.11 12.38 -5.38
C GLU A 81 12.12 12.22 -4.23
N GLU A 82 11.72 13.32 -3.58
CA GLU A 82 10.69 13.30 -2.52
C GLU A 82 9.30 12.90 -3.07
N LEU A 83 9.03 13.22 -4.35
CA LEU A 83 7.79 12.92 -5.05
C LEU A 83 7.81 11.61 -5.84
N GLN A 84 8.89 10.83 -5.73
CA GLN A 84 9.00 9.55 -6.43
C GLN A 84 7.90 8.60 -5.99
N GLU A 85 7.10 8.11 -6.95
CA GLU A 85 6.18 6.99 -6.71
C GLU A 85 6.98 5.71 -6.52
N THR A 86 6.82 5.10 -5.35
CA THR A 86 7.39 3.81 -4.95
C THR A 86 6.26 2.85 -4.57
N PHE A 87 6.61 1.67 -4.06
CA PHE A 87 5.63 0.70 -3.56
C PHE A 87 5.78 0.46 -2.06
N GLY A 88 4.68 0.08 -1.42
CA GLY A 88 4.64 -0.47 -0.07
C GLY A 88 3.66 -1.65 -0.01
N PHE A 89 3.79 -2.47 1.01
CA PHE A 89 3.15 -3.78 1.07
C PHE A 89 2.39 -3.99 2.38
N LEU A 90 1.23 -4.64 2.27
CA LEU A 90 0.40 -5.08 3.39
C LEU A 90 0.03 -6.54 3.18
N LEU A 91 0.11 -7.34 4.25
CA LEU A 91 -0.28 -8.75 4.24
C LEU A 91 -1.60 -8.94 4.96
N PHE A 92 -2.47 -9.79 4.38
CA PHE A 92 -3.74 -10.20 4.95
C PHE A 92 -3.91 -11.70 4.87
N ASP A 93 -4.58 -12.29 5.86
CA ASP A 93 -4.89 -13.71 5.87
C ASP A 93 -6.06 -14.05 4.92
N LYS A 94 -6.94 -13.07 4.67
CA LYS A 94 -8.19 -13.23 3.91
C LYS A 94 -8.31 -12.23 2.76
N GLU A 95 -8.84 -12.70 1.64
CA GLU A 95 -9.05 -11.87 0.44
C GLU A 95 -10.03 -10.72 0.73
N GLU A 96 -11.02 -10.96 1.59
CA GLU A 96 -12.04 -9.98 1.97
C GLU A 96 -11.42 -8.77 2.71
N GLU A 97 -10.43 -9.01 3.57
CA GLU A 97 -9.73 -7.95 4.31
C GLU A 97 -8.84 -7.13 3.36
N ALA A 98 -8.14 -7.81 2.44
CA ALA A 98 -7.37 -7.15 1.38
C ALA A 98 -8.27 -6.27 0.49
N LYS A 99 -9.43 -6.81 0.06
CA LYS A 99 -10.43 -6.06 -0.73
C LYS A 99 -11.02 -4.89 0.05
N GLU A 100 -11.24 -5.04 1.34
CA GLU A 100 -11.78 -3.96 2.18
C GLU A 100 -10.82 -2.78 2.27
N VAL A 101 -9.52 -3.04 2.44
CA VAL A 101 -8.49 -1.98 2.38
C VAL A 101 -8.40 -1.36 0.99
N CYS A 102 -8.61 -2.13 -0.08
CA CYS A 102 -8.67 -1.58 -1.44
C CYS A 102 -9.88 -0.66 -1.67
N ARG A 103 -11.00 -0.95 -1.00
CA ARG A 103 -12.25 -0.16 -1.08
C ARG A 103 -12.19 1.10 -0.22
N THR A 104 -11.66 0.98 1.00
CA THR A 104 -11.69 2.07 2.01
C THR A 104 -10.39 2.86 2.04
N GLY A 105 -9.27 2.27 1.63
CA GLY A 105 -7.93 2.81 1.77
C GLY A 105 -7.34 2.52 3.16
N LEU A 106 -6.04 2.73 3.28
CA LEU A 106 -5.31 2.46 4.54
C LEU A 106 -5.57 3.59 5.56
N HIS A 107 -6.22 3.24 6.67
CA HIS A 107 -6.59 4.19 7.72
C HIS A 107 -5.68 4.11 8.93
N VAL A 108 -5.65 5.18 9.72
CA VAL A 108 -5.03 5.20 11.05
C VAL A 108 -5.63 4.09 11.94
N ASN A 109 -4.87 3.63 12.93
CA ASN A 109 -5.18 2.51 13.82
C ASN A 109 -5.36 1.15 13.11
N SER A 110 -4.86 1.00 11.88
CA SER A 110 -4.87 -0.29 11.17
C SER A 110 -3.72 -1.24 11.59
N SER A 111 -2.74 -0.75 12.36
CA SER A 111 -1.58 -1.52 12.80
C SER A 111 -1.42 -1.47 14.31
N SER A 112 -0.89 -2.55 14.89
CA SER A 112 -0.59 -2.68 16.32
C SER A 112 0.79 -2.15 16.70
N ILE A 113 1.65 -1.83 15.73
CA ILE A 113 3.00 -1.32 15.99
C ILE A 113 2.97 0.20 16.18
N SER A 114 3.87 0.71 17.02
CA SER A 114 3.95 2.14 17.35
C SER A 114 5.37 2.70 17.36
N THR A 115 6.34 1.92 16.85
CA THR A 115 7.78 2.20 16.98
C THR A 115 8.26 3.45 16.25
N LEU A 116 7.52 3.91 15.24
CA LEU A 116 7.87 5.09 14.43
C LEU A 116 6.88 6.24 14.61
N GLY A 117 5.84 6.03 15.42
CA GLY A 117 4.84 7.03 15.72
C GLY A 117 3.48 6.49 16.13
N ASP A 118 2.64 7.41 16.58
CA ASP A 118 1.28 7.16 17.08
C ASP A 118 0.36 6.57 15.99
N PRO A 119 -0.13 5.32 16.14
CA PRO A 119 -1.02 4.70 15.17
C PRO A 119 -2.30 5.49 14.89
N ALA A 120 -2.73 6.38 15.79
CA ALA A 120 -3.91 7.22 15.59
C ALA A 120 -3.65 8.44 14.70
N LYS A 121 -2.39 8.70 14.32
CA LYS A 121 -1.97 9.89 13.56
C LYS A 121 -1.31 9.58 12.22
N GLY A 122 -1.10 8.31 11.91
CA GLY A 122 -0.49 7.85 10.67
C GLY A 122 -0.69 6.36 10.47
N VAL A 123 -0.17 5.86 9.36
CA VAL A 123 -0.34 4.47 8.93
C VAL A 123 1.01 3.81 8.74
N TYR A 124 1.08 2.52 9.07
CA TYR A 124 2.28 1.71 8.84
C TYR A 124 2.11 0.89 7.56
N ILE A 125 3.16 0.85 6.75
CA ILE A 125 3.21 0.04 5.54
C ILE A 125 4.61 -0.53 5.35
N SER A 126 4.72 -1.81 4.99
CA SER A 126 6.01 -2.49 4.87
C SER A 126 6.76 -1.98 3.65
N LYS A 127 8.07 -1.71 3.83
CA LYS A 127 9.01 -1.33 2.77
C LYS A 127 9.29 -2.49 1.83
N HIS A 128 9.30 -3.70 2.39
CA HIS A 128 9.81 -4.90 1.72
C HIS A 128 8.74 -5.98 1.59
N ALA A 129 8.69 -6.62 0.42
CA ALA A 129 7.66 -7.61 0.09
C ALA A 129 7.88 -9.00 0.74
N ASP A 130 9.03 -9.21 1.38
CA ASP A 130 9.42 -10.41 2.11
C ASP A 130 9.51 -10.18 3.63
N CYS A 131 9.20 -8.97 4.10
CA CYS A 131 9.19 -8.58 5.51
C CYS A 131 7.83 -7.97 5.87
N LEU A 132 6.79 -8.81 5.87
CA LEU A 132 5.39 -8.38 5.93
C LEU A 132 4.68 -8.66 7.25
N HIS A 133 5.31 -9.38 8.16
CA HIS A 133 4.72 -9.75 9.44
C HIS A 133 5.81 -9.89 10.52
N PRO A 134 5.52 -9.60 11.81
CA PRO A 134 6.50 -9.73 12.91
C PRO A 134 7.03 -11.16 13.12
N ARG A 135 6.29 -12.15 12.62
CA ARG A 135 6.67 -13.57 12.64
C ARG A 135 7.06 -13.99 11.23
N ALA A 136 8.09 -14.82 11.12
CA ALA A 136 8.48 -15.42 9.86
C ALA A 136 7.33 -16.27 9.29
N TRP A 137 7.18 -16.25 7.96
CA TRP A 137 6.24 -17.15 7.30
C TRP A 137 6.74 -18.58 7.35
N HIS A 138 5.81 -19.50 7.59
CA HIS A 138 6.09 -20.93 7.66
C HIS A 138 5.68 -21.63 6.37
N HIS A 139 6.33 -22.76 6.08
CA HIS A 139 6.03 -23.56 4.91
C HIS A 139 4.55 -24.00 4.93
N GLY A 140 3.83 -23.72 3.85
CA GLY A 140 2.41 -24.05 3.69
C GLY A 140 1.44 -22.96 4.14
N GLU A 141 1.93 -21.82 4.61
CA GLU A 141 1.10 -20.62 4.81
C GLU A 141 0.78 -19.96 3.46
N SER A 142 -0.41 -19.36 3.38
CA SER A 142 -0.89 -18.61 2.22
C SER A 142 -1.58 -17.35 2.71
N GLY A 143 -1.51 -16.28 1.94
CA GLY A 143 -2.19 -15.02 2.25
C GLY A 143 -2.26 -14.12 1.03
N TYR A 144 -2.71 -12.90 1.25
CA TYR A 144 -2.95 -11.91 0.21
C TYR A 144 -2.07 -10.69 0.47
N ILE A 145 -1.30 -10.27 -0.53
CA ILE A 145 -0.47 -9.08 -0.45
C ILE A 145 -1.15 -7.96 -1.22
N VAL A 146 -1.48 -6.87 -0.53
CA VAL A 146 -1.88 -5.63 -1.19
C VAL A 146 -0.62 -4.81 -1.48
N ILE A 147 -0.31 -4.65 -2.76
CA ILE A 147 0.69 -3.72 -3.27
C ILE A 147 0.03 -2.34 -3.34
N CYS A 148 0.59 -1.38 -2.62
CA CYS A 148 0.16 0.02 -2.64
C CYS A 148 1.20 0.86 -3.39
N LYS A 149 0.74 1.77 -4.24
CA LYS A 149 1.54 2.92 -4.68
C LYS A 149 1.70 3.88 -3.52
N LEU A 150 2.91 4.40 -3.34
CA LEU A 150 3.29 5.24 -2.22
C LEU A 150 4.16 6.40 -2.70
N ILE A 151 3.83 7.62 -2.29
CA ILE A 151 4.76 8.76 -2.35
C ILE A 151 5.20 9.07 -0.93
N LYS A 152 6.50 8.87 -0.64
CA LYS A 152 7.02 9.04 0.73
C LYS A 152 7.02 10.50 1.18
N GLY A 153 7.12 11.45 0.25
CA GLY A 153 7.32 12.86 0.57
C GLY A 153 8.63 13.08 1.31
N LYS A 154 8.64 14.05 2.22
CA LYS A 154 9.80 14.32 3.08
C LYS A 154 9.94 13.25 4.14
N VAL A 155 11.02 12.49 4.08
CA VAL A 155 11.29 11.41 5.03
C VAL A 155 12.13 11.92 6.19
N ARG A 156 11.68 11.69 7.42
CA ARG A 156 12.48 11.86 8.63
C ARG A 156 12.97 10.51 9.12
N VAL A 157 14.26 10.43 9.39
CA VAL A 157 14.87 9.27 10.05
C VAL A 157 14.78 9.51 11.57
N ILE A 158 14.28 8.52 12.31
CA ILE A 158 14.12 8.57 13.77
C ILE A 158 14.55 7.25 14.43
N PRO A 159 15.01 7.27 15.68
CA PRO A 159 15.18 6.04 16.46
C PRO A 159 13.82 5.40 16.75
N GLU A 160 13.82 4.07 16.91
CA GLU A 160 12.63 3.32 17.33
C GLU A 160 12.24 3.70 18.76
N ASP A 161 10.95 3.97 18.99
CA ASP A 161 10.40 4.27 20.30
C ASP A 161 9.39 3.20 20.74
N TYR A 162 9.78 2.39 21.71
CA TYR A 162 8.95 1.35 22.31
C TYR A 162 8.15 1.85 23.53
N SER A 163 8.22 3.15 23.84
CA SER A 163 7.45 3.75 24.92
C SER A 163 5.98 3.92 24.55
N THR A 164 5.14 4.06 25.57
CA THR A 164 3.70 4.37 25.41
C THR A 164 3.43 5.85 25.13
N THR A 165 4.46 6.70 25.11
CA THR A 165 4.29 8.14 24.87
C THR A 165 4.12 8.49 23.40
N TYR A 166 4.48 7.55 22.49
CA TYR A 166 4.40 7.60 21.04
C TYR A 166 5.05 8.81 20.38
N THR A 167 5.84 8.56 19.34
CA THR A 167 6.41 9.65 18.55
C THR A 167 5.32 10.37 17.73
N CYS A 168 5.24 11.70 17.85
CA CYS A 168 4.30 12.49 17.06
C CYS A 168 4.81 12.70 15.62
N PRO A 169 3.91 12.82 14.61
CA PRO A 169 4.26 13.27 13.27
C PRO A 169 5.17 14.51 13.28
N SER A 170 6.28 14.45 12.52
CA SER A 170 7.24 15.55 12.48
C SER A 170 6.76 16.70 11.60
N PRO A 171 6.70 17.95 12.09
CA PRO A 171 6.31 19.10 11.28
C PRO A 171 7.20 19.26 10.04
N GLY A 172 6.57 19.42 8.87
CA GLY A 172 7.29 19.60 7.59
C GLY A 172 7.77 18.30 6.92
N TYR A 173 7.51 17.14 7.52
CA TYR A 173 7.77 15.82 6.97
C TYR A 173 6.46 15.07 6.71
N ASP A 174 6.51 13.99 5.95
CA ASP A 174 5.35 13.17 5.54
C ASP A 174 5.49 11.69 5.92
N CYS A 175 6.70 11.28 6.28
CA CYS A 175 7.02 9.90 6.57
C CYS A 175 8.14 9.82 7.61
N HIS A 176 8.01 8.87 8.55
CA HIS A 176 9.10 8.42 9.39
C HIS A 176 9.63 7.06 8.94
N VAL A 177 10.94 6.88 9.09
CA VAL A 177 11.62 5.60 8.96
C VAL A 177 12.57 5.40 10.13
N ALA A 178 12.78 4.13 10.50
CA ALA A 178 13.80 3.77 11.48
C ALA A 178 15.20 4.19 11.01
N GLU A 179 16.03 4.62 11.96
CA GLU A 179 17.48 4.74 11.78
C GLU A 179 18.10 3.42 11.34
N SER A 180 19.08 3.50 10.44
CA SER A 180 19.85 2.33 10.05
C SER A 180 20.67 1.85 11.24
N ARG A 181 20.59 0.54 11.53
CA ARG A 181 21.46 -0.09 12.52
C ARG A 181 22.92 -0.08 12.08
N ASP A 182 23.81 -0.09 13.07
CA ASP A 182 25.23 -0.36 12.86
C ASP A 182 25.40 -1.76 12.23
N PRO A 183 26.07 -1.87 11.07
CA PRO A 183 26.37 -3.16 10.44
C PRO A 183 27.17 -4.12 11.33
N ALA A 184 27.90 -3.63 12.34
CA ALA A 184 28.64 -4.45 13.28
C ALA A 184 27.78 -5.02 14.43
N ALA A 185 26.54 -4.55 14.59
CA ALA A 185 25.64 -5.05 15.62
C ALA A 185 25.08 -6.44 15.26
N ALA A 186 24.68 -7.21 16.28
CA ALA A 186 24.00 -8.48 16.07
C ALA A 186 22.71 -8.29 15.24
N PRO A 187 22.38 -9.21 14.32
CA PRO A 187 21.21 -9.09 13.48
C PRO A 187 19.93 -9.00 14.33
N PRO A 188 18.96 -8.16 13.93
CA PRO A 188 17.70 -8.04 14.67
C PRO A 188 16.91 -9.35 14.61
N GLY A 189 16.12 -9.61 15.65
CA GLY A 189 15.11 -10.67 15.59
C GLY A 189 14.00 -10.33 14.57
N PRO A 190 13.19 -11.30 14.13
CA PRO A 190 12.19 -11.10 13.08
C PRO A 190 11.20 -9.95 13.35
N CYS A 191 10.72 -9.82 14.59
CA CYS A 191 9.79 -8.76 14.99
C CYS A 191 10.41 -7.37 14.84
N GLN A 192 11.66 -7.20 15.29
CA GLN A 192 12.36 -5.93 15.17
C GLN A 192 12.74 -5.64 13.72
N ALA A 193 13.17 -6.65 12.95
CA ALA A 193 13.43 -6.49 11.52
C ALA A 193 12.19 -5.99 10.77
N PHE A 194 11.01 -6.53 11.12
CA PHE A 194 9.72 -6.09 10.59
C PHE A 194 9.43 -4.63 10.93
N GLU A 195 9.56 -4.23 12.20
CA GLU A 195 9.32 -2.85 12.67
C GLU A 195 10.27 -1.84 11.99
N GLN A 196 11.55 -2.18 11.86
CA GLN A 196 12.55 -1.35 11.16
C GLN A 196 12.28 -1.23 9.66
N SER A 197 11.62 -2.25 9.11
CA SER A 197 11.24 -2.33 7.70
C SER A 197 9.91 -1.64 7.39
N GLN A 198 9.41 -0.75 8.26
CA GLN A 198 8.18 -0.01 8.03
C GLN A 198 8.41 1.43 7.57
N TYR A 199 7.54 1.90 6.69
CA TYR A 199 7.24 3.32 6.53
C TYR A 199 6.10 3.66 7.49
N TYR A 200 6.28 4.67 8.33
CA TYR A 200 5.17 5.32 9.03
C TYR A 200 4.81 6.60 8.27
N VAL A 201 3.62 6.62 7.67
CA VAL A 201 3.19 7.62 6.70
C VAL A 201 2.05 8.43 7.29
N TYR A 202 2.12 9.75 7.18
CA TYR A 202 1.11 10.63 7.76
C TYR A 202 0.90 11.87 6.92
N GLU A 203 -0.32 12.39 6.97
CA GLU A 203 -0.71 13.62 6.29
C GLU A 203 -1.39 14.52 7.31
N VAL A 204 -1.00 15.79 7.37
CA VAL A 204 -1.63 16.79 8.24
C VAL A 204 -2.42 17.76 7.37
N CYS A 205 -3.73 17.82 7.58
CA CYS A 205 -4.64 18.69 6.84
C CYS A 205 -5.41 19.56 7.84
N GLY A 206 -5.35 20.89 7.69
CA GLY A 206 -6.08 21.82 8.56
C GLY A 206 -5.67 21.77 10.04
N GLY A 207 -4.44 21.31 10.34
CA GLY A 207 -3.92 21.21 11.71
C GLY A 207 -4.22 19.89 12.42
N SER A 208 -4.97 18.97 11.80
CA SER A 208 -5.21 17.62 12.32
C SER A 208 -4.64 16.54 11.40
N PRO A 209 -4.23 15.38 11.94
CA PRO A 209 -3.85 14.22 11.13
C PRO A 209 -5.04 13.70 10.31
N ALA A 210 -4.82 13.47 9.03
CA ALA A 210 -5.78 12.81 8.16
C ALA A 210 -6.00 11.37 8.63
N GLN A 211 -7.26 10.94 8.66
CA GLN A 211 -7.60 9.55 9.03
C GLN A 211 -7.15 8.53 7.98
N ARG A 212 -6.95 8.99 6.73
CA ARG A 212 -6.47 8.19 5.59
C ARG A 212 -5.51 9.05 4.76
N PRO A 213 -4.18 8.86 4.90
CA PRO A 213 -3.20 9.61 4.13
C PRO A 213 -3.36 9.37 2.62
N ARG A 214 -3.49 10.45 1.83
CA ARG A 214 -3.72 10.36 0.38
C ARG A 214 -2.51 9.87 -0.40
N GLN A 215 -1.32 9.91 0.21
CA GLN A 215 -0.10 9.43 -0.41
C GLN A 215 0.04 7.90 -0.47
N VAL A 216 -0.95 7.14 0.03
CA VAL A 216 -1.02 5.68 -0.07
C VAL A 216 -2.23 5.27 -0.91
N CYS A 217 -2.00 4.56 -2.01
CA CYS A 217 -3.07 4.09 -2.91
C CYS A 217 -2.92 2.58 -3.17
N PRO A 218 -3.85 1.74 -2.67
CA PRO A 218 -3.93 0.33 -3.07
C PRO A 218 -3.97 0.17 -4.59
N TYR A 219 -3.24 -0.80 -5.13
CA TYR A 219 -3.01 -0.93 -6.57
C TYR A 219 -3.22 -2.35 -7.11
N ILE A 220 -2.61 -3.37 -6.50
CA ILE A 220 -2.75 -4.77 -6.92
C ILE A 220 -2.89 -5.64 -5.67
N ILE A 221 -3.79 -6.63 -5.71
CA ILE A 221 -3.82 -7.74 -4.75
C ILE A 221 -3.13 -8.93 -5.43
N VAL A 222 -2.19 -9.57 -4.74
CA VAL A 222 -1.51 -10.81 -5.16
C VAL A 222 -1.78 -11.91 -4.16
#